data_AF-A0AAV8H4X5-F1
#
_entry.id   AF-A0AAV8H4X5-F1
#
_cell.length_a   1.000
_cell.length_b   1.000
_cell.length_c   1.000
_cell.angle_alpha   90.00
_cell.angle_beta   90.00
_cell.angle_gamma   90.00
#
_symmetry.space_group_name_H-M   'P 1'
#
loop_
_entity.id
_entity.type
_entity.pdbx_description
1 polymer ?
#
loop_
_entity_poly.entity_id
_entity_poly.type
_entity_poly.pdbx_seq_one_letter_code
_entity_poly.pdbx_strand_id
1 'polypeptide(L)'
;MPLLFSVLTHIKPSQFSSTSSSSKNRTSNSSPSNSNQLKEKGKKKKKTGILPHISLSCYMAPVQKSTVKSLPFPENVPIPTHFRCPISLDLMRDPVITSTGITYDRQSIEKWLEMGNKSCPATNQQITQDELIPNHALRRLIQDWCVTNRAMGIERIPTPRIPLSKIQATEILSEISSSSIRGDGVRCSVLVTKLKALGKESERNKLCVTSCGGSQVLAAAFREFAGEGIEGAKLGLLEEIMSALIFFSPLDKGAMQHLISLSCSKSIVSILNHGNLAGMINSVMLLRKLVSSMDAEAINSFAKTSGLVEGLVKLVQRPISSQATKAALATIYYLVSADERLCTKFVDLGLVSSLLEILIDCDKSICEKALGVLEGLFSSDKGSERACQHALTVPVLIKKLLRVSDLATHFSVSALWKLCKKGNCCVVEALQAGLFQKLLLLVQVGCNTVTKEKVSDLLKVLNSSRSSVECVETVDFRGINRPF
;
A
#
# COMPACT_ATOMS: atom_id res chain seq x y z
N MET A 1 37.44 -6.08 42.50
CA MET A 1 38.53 -7.06 42.32
C MET A 1 39.61 -6.68 43.33
N PRO A 2 39.85 -7.40 44.43
CA PRO A 2 39.13 -8.52 45.09
C PRO A 2 37.94 -7.97 45.95
N LEU A 3 37.08 -8.66 46.73
CA LEU A 3 37.23 -9.71 47.77
C LEU A 3 35.91 -10.54 47.98
N LEU A 4 36.08 -11.82 48.36
CA LEU A 4 35.28 -12.74 49.24
C LEU A 4 33.86 -13.20 48.79
N PHE A 5 33.63 -14.49 48.46
CA PHE A 5 33.24 -15.66 49.33
C PHE A 5 32.06 -15.34 50.28
N SER A 6 30.95 -16.08 50.45
CA SER A 6 30.47 -17.46 50.18
C SER A 6 28.93 -17.38 50.42
N VAL A 7 28.01 -18.19 49.87
CA VAL A 7 27.60 -19.52 50.35
C VAL A 7 26.46 -20.02 49.45
N LEU A 8 26.59 -21.25 48.96
CA LEU A 8 25.54 -22.06 48.34
C LEU A 8 24.60 -22.64 49.41
N THR A 9 23.29 -22.61 49.16
CA THR A 9 22.32 -23.44 49.89
C THR A 9 21.51 -24.28 48.91
N HIS A 10 21.47 -25.58 49.17
CA HIS A 10 20.57 -26.53 48.55
C HIS A 10 20.07 -27.48 49.65
N ILE A 11 18.79 -27.85 49.53
CA ILE A 11 18.10 -29.06 50.05
C ILE A 11 16.93 -28.77 51.03
N LYS A 12 15.74 -29.16 50.53
CA LYS A 12 14.38 -29.38 51.10
C LYS A 12 14.38 -30.44 52.25
N PRO A 13 13.27 -30.83 52.94
CA PRO A 13 11.84 -30.80 52.57
C PRO A 13 10.81 -30.52 53.71
N SER A 14 9.55 -30.69 53.32
CA SER A 14 8.23 -30.48 53.94
C SER A 14 7.84 -31.34 55.15
N GLN A 15 7.01 -30.77 56.04
CA GLN A 15 5.60 -31.14 56.36
C GLN A 15 5.28 -30.83 57.83
N PHE A 16 4.12 -30.24 58.12
CA PHE A 16 3.22 -30.69 59.19
C PHE A 16 1.82 -30.07 59.03
N SER A 17 0.82 -30.94 59.19
CA SER A 17 -0.63 -30.74 59.18
C SER A 17 -1.19 -30.36 60.57
N SER A 18 -2.38 -29.75 60.61
CA SER A 18 -3.54 -30.03 61.52
C SER A 18 -4.45 -28.79 61.63
N THR A 19 -5.68 -28.81 61.07
CA THR A 19 -7.00 -29.02 61.74
C THR A 19 -7.34 -27.92 62.76
N SER A 20 -8.53 -27.32 62.86
CA SER A 20 -9.88 -27.58 62.34
C SER A 20 -10.85 -26.52 62.90
N SER A 21 -11.97 -26.30 62.20
CA SER A 21 -13.33 -26.02 62.73
C SER A 21 -13.57 -24.70 63.50
N SER A 22 -14.75 -24.06 63.54
CA SER A 22 -16.07 -24.22 62.93
C SER A 22 -16.82 -22.91 63.23
N SER A 23 -17.43 -22.26 62.24
CA SER A 23 -18.89 -22.24 61.99
C SER A 23 -19.75 -21.24 62.79
N LYS A 24 -20.39 -20.34 62.01
CA LYS A 24 -21.77 -19.78 62.15
C LYS A 24 -21.98 -18.75 63.28
N ASN A 25 -22.74 -17.67 63.13
CA ASN A 25 -23.96 -17.45 62.33
C ASN A 25 -24.27 -15.93 62.23
N ARG A 26 -24.96 -15.56 61.14
CA ARG A 26 -26.12 -14.64 60.95
C ARG A 26 -26.35 -13.49 61.96
N THR A 27 -26.67 -12.24 61.59
CA THR A 27 -27.91 -11.75 60.90
C THR A 27 -27.76 -10.23 60.62
N SER A 28 -27.98 -9.77 59.38
CA SER A 28 -29.17 -9.02 58.88
C SER A 28 -29.20 -7.50 59.10
N ASN A 29 -29.65 -6.80 58.04
CA ASN A 29 -30.23 -5.45 57.98
C ASN A 29 -29.21 -4.30 58.09
N SER A 30 -29.27 -3.20 57.34
CA SER A 30 -30.33 -2.55 56.56
C SER A 30 -29.71 -1.41 55.74
N SER A 31 -30.14 -1.18 54.51
CA SER A 31 -30.06 0.15 53.86
C SER A 31 -31.10 1.08 54.53
N PRO A 32 -30.99 2.43 54.52
CA PRO A 32 -31.24 3.18 53.28
C PRO A 32 -30.57 4.57 53.14
N SER A 33 -30.61 5.09 51.90
CA SER A 33 -30.74 6.51 51.45
C SER A 33 -30.24 7.68 52.34
N ASN A 34 -29.46 8.62 51.79
CA ASN A 34 -30.02 9.84 51.19
C ASN A 34 -28.96 10.78 50.54
N SER A 35 -29.40 11.45 49.48
CA SER A 35 -29.07 12.80 48.98
C SER A 35 -27.85 13.56 49.53
N ASN A 36 -27.05 14.14 48.63
CA ASN A 36 -27.02 15.61 48.49
C ASN A 36 -26.30 16.09 47.22
N GLN A 37 -26.94 17.08 46.60
CA GLN A 37 -26.43 17.91 45.50
C GLN A 37 -25.32 18.83 45.98
N LEU A 38 -24.35 19.12 45.11
CA LEU A 38 -23.65 20.41 45.10
C LEU A 38 -23.25 20.75 43.66
N LYS A 39 -23.89 21.83 43.16
CA LYS A 39 -23.39 22.72 42.09
C LYS A 39 -21.98 23.19 42.52
N GLU A 40 -21.01 23.50 41.67
CA GLU A 40 -21.04 24.39 40.52
C GLU A 40 -19.61 24.48 39.92
N LYS A 41 -19.50 25.13 38.76
CA LYS A 41 -18.30 25.67 38.07
C LYS A 41 -17.77 24.86 36.89
N GLY A 42 -18.49 25.02 35.78
CA GLY A 42 -17.99 24.75 34.44
C GLY A 42 -16.83 25.67 34.06
N LYS A 43 -15.67 25.07 33.77
CA LYS A 43 -14.63 25.67 32.95
C LYS A 43 -14.81 25.19 31.51
N LYS A 44 -15.10 26.12 30.61
CA LYS A 44 -15.06 25.95 29.15
C LYS A 44 -13.66 25.47 28.74
N LYS A 45 -13.52 24.19 28.38
CA LYS A 45 -12.38 23.71 27.59
C LYS A 45 -12.77 23.75 26.11
N LYS A 46 -12.10 24.61 25.35
CA LYS A 46 -12.06 24.56 23.88
C LYS A 46 -11.61 23.15 23.48
N LYS A 47 -12.52 22.36 22.94
CA LYS A 47 -12.17 21.11 22.24
C LYS A 47 -11.67 21.51 20.86
N THR A 48 -10.35 21.58 20.70
CA THR A 48 -9.72 21.51 19.39
C THR A 48 -10.05 20.13 18.80
N GLY A 49 -10.84 20.12 17.73
CA GLY A 49 -11.23 18.91 17.03
C GLY A 49 -10.04 18.34 16.28
N ILE A 50 -9.31 17.44 16.92
CA ILE A 50 -8.42 16.51 16.24
C ILE A 50 -9.32 15.36 15.78
N LEU A 51 -9.62 15.33 14.48
CA LEU A 51 -10.30 14.21 13.83
C LEU A 51 -9.47 12.94 14.03
N PRO A 52 -10.07 11.80 14.39
CA PRO A 52 -9.34 10.54 14.38
C PRO A 52 -8.97 10.19 12.94
N HIS A 53 -7.68 10.00 12.72
CA HIS A 53 -7.09 9.42 11.52
C HIS A 53 -7.91 8.21 11.06
N ILE A 54 -8.66 8.35 9.96
CA ILE A 54 -9.19 7.20 9.23
C ILE A 54 -7.96 6.53 8.62
N SER A 55 -7.51 5.44 9.24
CA SER A 55 -6.43 4.62 8.74
C SER A 55 -6.80 4.10 7.34
N LEU A 56 -6.12 4.63 6.32
CA LEU A 56 -6.10 4.06 4.98
C LEU A 56 -5.30 2.73 4.92
N SER A 57 -4.83 2.20 6.07
CA SER A 57 -4.01 0.99 6.15
C SER A 57 -4.80 -0.32 6.14
N CYS A 58 -6.14 -0.30 6.12
CA CYS A 58 -6.95 -1.51 6.36
C CYS A 58 -7.76 -2.07 5.19
N TYR A 59 -7.68 -1.52 3.97
CA TYR A 59 -8.37 -2.14 2.83
C TYR A 59 -7.54 -2.02 1.57
N MET A 60 -6.66 -2.99 1.29
CA MET A 60 -6.19 -3.38 -0.05
C MET A 60 -5.29 -4.63 0.08
N ALA A 61 -5.91 -5.80 0.10
CA ALA A 61 -5.34 -6.97 -0.56
C ALA A 61 -6.48 -7.65 -1.33
N PRO A 62 -6.68 -7.35 -2.62
CA PRO A 62 -7.25 -8.36 -3.48
C PRO A 62 -6.23 -9.49 -3.47
N VAL A 63 -6.65 -10.68 -3.00
CA VAL A 63 -6.00 -11.93 -3.38
C VAL A 63 -6.01 -11.93 -4.90
N GLN A 64 -4.88 -11.57 -5.50
CA GLN A 64 -4.64 -11.89 -6.89
C GLN A 64 -4.74 -13.41 -6.93
N LYS A 65 -5.81 -13.94 -7.52
CA LYS A 65 -5.70 -15.25 -8.17
C LYS A 65 -4.53 -15.06 -9.12
N SER A 66 -3.39 -15.65 -8.78
CA SER A 66 -2.25 -15.71 -9.68
C SER A 66 -2.71 -16.58 -10.84
N THR A 67 -3.29 -15.96 -11.87
CA THR A 67 -3.29 -16.52 -13.19
C THR A 67 -1.84 -16.49 -13.63
N VAL A 68 -1.14 -17.57 -13.28
CA VAL A 68 0.10 -17.94 -13.95
C VAL A 68 -0.26 -17.86 -15.44
N LYS A 69 0.36 -16.95 -16.18
CA LYS A 69 0.41 -17.08 -17.63
C LYS A 69 1.17 -18.37 -17.89
N SER A 70 0.44 -19.47 -18.03
CA SER A 70 0.95 -20.65 -18.70
C SER A 70 1.42 -20.17 -20.06
N LEU A 71 2.65 -20.53 -20.42
CA LEU A 71 3.01 -20.52 -21.84
C LEU A 71 1.94 -21.40 -22.54
N PRO A 72 1.35 -20.96 -23.65
CA PRO A 72 0.34 -21.75 -24.34
C PRO A 72 1.01 -23.02 -24.83
N PHE A 73 0.88 -24.11 -24.06
CA PHE A 73 1.18 -25.44 -24.55
C PHE A 73 0.12 -25.74 -25.61
N PRO A 74 0.49 -26.11 -26.83
CA PRO A 74 -0.48 -26.44 -27.86
C PRO A 74 -1.38 -27.57 -27.35
N GLU A 75 -2.69 -27.42 -27.55
CA GLU A 75 -3.79 -28.23 -26.97
C GLU A 75 -3.75 -29.75 -27.27
N ASN A 76 -2.73 -30.26 -27.96
CA ASN A 76 -2.73 -31.62 -28.51
C ASN A 76 -1.50 -32.49 -28.20
N VAL A 77 -0.69 -32.17 -27.17
CA VAL A 77 0.35 -33.12 -26.70
C VAL A 77 -0.07 -33.79 -25.39
N PRO A 78 -0.29 -35.12 -25.37
CA PRO A 78 -0.64 -35.83 -24.14
C PRO A 78 0.58 -35.90 -23.23
N ILE A 79 0.70 -34.94 -22.30
CA ILE A 79 1.72 -34.97 -21.25
C ILE A 79 1.54 -36.27 -20.43
N PRO A 80 2.58 -37.13 -20.35
CA PRO A 80 2.54 -38.34 -19.53
C PRO A 80 2.13 -38.05 -18.09
N THR A 81 1.25 -38.87 -17.54
CA THR A 81 0.62 -38.65 -16.21
C THR A 81 1.64 -38.50 -15.08
N HIS A 82 2.75 -39.24 -15.14
CA HIS A 82 3.83 -39.20 -14.16
C HIS A 82 4.74 -37.95 -14.26
N PHE A 83 4.58 -37.13 -15.30
CA PHE A 83 5.23 -35.82 -15.41
C PHE A 83 4.33 -34.68 -14.92
N ARG A 84 3.07 -34.97 -14.57
CA ARG A 84 2.11 -33.97 -14.08
C ARG A 84 2.21 -33.81 -12.57
N CYS A 85 2.15 -32.57 -12.11
CA CYS A 85 2.07 -32.26 -10.70
C CYS A 85 0.70 -32.69 -10.15
N PRO A 86 0.61 -33.43 -9.03
CA PRO A 86 -0.68 -33.84 -8.46
C PRO A 86 -1.56 -32.66 -7.98
N ILE A 87 -0.96 -31.48 -7.76
CA ILE A 87 -1.68 -30.27 -7.32
C ILE A 87 -2.16 -29.46 -8.52
N SER A 88 -1.25 -29.10 -9.44
CA SER A 88 -1.58 -28.22 -10.57
C SER A 88 -2.10 -28.96 -11.81
N LEU A 89 -1.88 -30.28 -11.89
CA LEU A 89 -2.16 -31.14 -13.05
C LEU A 89 -1.38 -30.77 -14.33
N ASP A 90 -0.49 -29.79 -14.22
CA ASP A 90 0.42 -29.31 -15.26
C ASP A 90 1.76 -30.06 -15.23
N LEU A 91 2.52 -29.97 -16.33
CA LEU A 91 3.89 -30.47 -16.42
C LEU A 91 4.77 -29.87 -15.32
N MET A 92 5.42 -30.73 -14.52
CA MET A 92 6.34 -30.30 -13.47
C MET A 92 7.58 -29.63 -14.07
N ARG A 93 7.88 -28.41 -13.62
CA ARG A 93 9.08 -27.66 -14.06
C ARG A 93 10.25 -27.90 -13.12
N ASP A 94 9.95 -27.95 -11.82
CA ASP A 94 10.94 -28.23 -10.79
C ASP A 94 10.43 -29.34 -9.87
N PRO A 95 10.57 -30.63 -10.26
CA PRO A 95 10.04 -31.74 -9.49
C PRO A 95 10.79 -31.90 -8.15
N VAL A 96 10.04 -31.95 -7.06
CA VAL A 96 10.53 -32.16 -5.68
C VAL A 96 9.75 -33.27 -5.01
N ILE A 97 10.44 -34.13 -4.27
CA ILE A 97 9.87 -35.25 -3.52
C ILE A 97 9.66 -34.81 -2.08
N THR A 98 8.48 -35.11 -1.54
CA THR A 98 8.19 -34.99 -0.10
C THR A 98 8.67 -36.22 0.67
N SER A 99 8.73 -36.15 2.00
CA SER A 99 9.03 -37.30 2.87
C SER A 99 8.08 -38.50 2.67
N THR A 100 6.91 -38.24 2.10
CA THR A 100 5.89 -39.24 1.73
C THR A 100 6.17 -39.96 0.41
N GLY A 101 7.25 -39.60 -0.30
CA GLY A 101 7.65 -40.19 -1.58
C GLY A 101 6.90 -39.66 -2.81
N ILE A 102 5.93 -38.75 -2.64
CA ILE A 102 5.19 -38.15 -3.76
C ILE A 102 5.98 -36.97 -4.33
N THR A 103 6.03 -36.88 -5.66
CA THR A 103 6.69 -35.77 -6.35
C THR A 103 5.68 -34.71 -6.76
N TYR A 104 5.99 -33.46 -6.48
CA TYR A 104 5.21 -32.28 -6.87
C TYR A 104 6.09 -31.30 -7.63
N ASP A 105 5.47 -30.37 -8.36
CA ASP A 105 6.18 -29.17 -8.77
C ASP A 105 6.48 -28.29 -7.55
N ARG A 106 7.74 -27.82 -7.40
CA ARG A 106 8.20 -27.06 -6.24
C ARG A 106 7.28 -25.87 -5.93
N GLN A 107 6.93 -25.08 -6.94
CA GLN A 107 6.11 -23.89 -6.74
C GLN A 107 4.70 -24.25 -6.23
N SER A 108 4.17 -25.39 -6.68
CA SER A 108 2.84 -25.86 -6.26
C SER A 108 2.84 -26.32 -4.80
N ILE A 109 3.83 -27.10 -4.38
CA ILE A 109 3.92 -27.59 -3.01
C ILE A 109 4.36 -26.50 -2.02
N GLU A 110 5.26 -25.58 -2.40
CA GLU A 110 5.65 -24.45 -1.56
C GLU A 110 4.43 -23.53 -1.29
N LYS A 111 3.66 -23.16 -2.33
CA LYS A 111 2.42 -22.40 -2.15
C LYS A 111 1.41 -23.12 -1.25
N TRP A 112 1.29 -24.45 -1.39
CA TRP A 112 0.41 -25.25 -0.54
C TRP A 112 0.79 -25.13 0.94
N LEU A 113 2.09 -25.22 1.26
CA LEU A 113 2.60 -25.08 2.62
C LEU A 113 2.48 -23.64 3.15
N GLU A 114 2.73 -22.63 2.30
CA GLU A 114 2.59 -21.21 2.63
C GLU A 114 1.14 -20.82 2.99
N MET A 115 0.14 -21.50 2.43
CA MET A 115 -1.27 -21.32 2.81
C MET A 115 -1.62 -21.85 4.21
N GLY A 116 -0.62 -22.35 4.95
CA GLY A 116 -0.77 -22.85 6.32
C GLY A 116 -1.06 -24.36 6.41
N ASN A 117 -1.07 -25.06 5.27
CA ASN A 117 -1.20 -26.51 5.27
C ASN A 117 0.12 -27.15 5.74
N LYS A 118 0.03 -28.17 6.58
CA LYS A 118 1.19 -28.93 7.08
C LYS A 118 1.18 -30.39 6.63
N SER A 119 0.32 -30.72 5.68
CA SER A 119 0.11 -32.09 5.21
C SER A 119 0.38 -32.21 3.72
N CYS A 120 0.82 -33.40 3.31
CA CYS A 120 0.96 -33.79 1.92
C CYS A 120 -0.44 -33.88 1.26
N PRO A 121 -0.69 -33.19 0.14
CA PRO A 121 -2.01 -33.18 -0.51
C PRO A 121 -2.54 -34.56 -0.88
N ALA A 122 -1.66 -35.48 -1.30
CA ALA A 122 -2.06 -36.81 -1.74
C ALA A 122 -2.21 -37.83 -0.60
N THR A 123 -1.45 -37.70 0.48
CA THR A 123 -1.36 -38.73 1.54
C THR A 123 -1.85 -38.25 2.91
N ASN A 124 -2.14 -36.96 3.07
CA ASN A 124 -2.49 -36.31 4.33
C ASN A 124 -1.47 -36.46 5.48
N GLN A 125 -0.27 -36.97 5.20
CA GLN A 125 0.81 -37.09 6.18
C GLN A 125 1.51 -35.76 6.41
N GLN A 126 2.02 -35.52 7.62
CA GLN A 126 2.70 -34.26 7.94
C GLN A 126 4.01 -34.13 7.15
N ILE A 127 4.21 -32.94 6.57
CA ILE A 127 5.43 -32.60 5.82
C ILE A 127 5.89 -31.19 6.19
N THR A 128 7.20 -30.97 6.16
CA THR A 128 7.80 -29.65 6.36
C THR A 128 8.50 -29.17 5.09
N GLN A 129 8.69 -27.86 4.95
CA GLN A 129 9.35 -27.28 3.77
C GLN A 129 10.82 -27.73 3.65
N ASP A 130 11.47 -28.03 4.78
CA ASP A 130 12.86 -28.47 4.84
C ASP A 130 13.04 -29.92 4.34
N GLU A 131 11.96 -30.69 4.25
CA GLU A 131 11.96 -32.08 3.75
C GLU A 131 11.83 -32.18 2.22
N LEU A 132 11.69 -31.07 1.50
CA LEU A 132 11.52 -31.07 0.05
C LEU A 132 12.84 -31.34 -0.68
N ILE A 133 13.01 -32.57 -1.16
CA ILE A 133 14.23 -33.03 -1.84
C ILE A 133 14.05 -32.90 -3.37
N PRO A 134 14.95 -32.23 -4.12
CA PRO A 134 14.84 -32.16 -5.57
C PRO A 134 14.90 -33.55 -6.25
N ASN A 135 13.92 -33.86 -7.11
CA ASN A 135 13.92 -35.09 -7.91
C ASN A 135 14.70 -34.89 -9.22
N HIS A 136 16.03 -35.01 -9.16
CA HIS A 136 16.89 -34.80 -10.33
C HIS A 136 16.63 -35.82 -11.45
N ALA A 137 16.29 -37.07 -11.10
CA ALA A 137 15.99 -38.12 -12.07
C ALA A 137 14.73 -37.78 -12.87
N LEU A 138 13.62 -37.45 -12.20
CA LEU A 138 12.38 -37.07 -12.89
C LEU A 138 12.55 -35.78 -13.69
N ARG A 139 13.32 -34.81 -13.19
CA ARG A 139 13.63 -33.60 -13.94
C ARG A 139 14.32 -33.92 -15.26
N ARG A 140 15.30 -34.83 -15.26
CA ARG A 140 16.01 -35.26 -16.47
C ARG A 140 15.06 -35.93 -17.46
N LEU A 141 14.20 -36.84 -16.98
CA LEU A 141 13.19 -37.51 -17.82
C LEU A 141 12.22 -36.51 -18.45
N ILE A 142 11.75 -35.52 -17.69
CA ILE A 142 10.88 -34.46 -18.20
C ILE A 142 11.61 -33.62 -19.27
N GLN A 143 12.87 -33.25 -19.03
CA GLN A 143 13.66 -32.50 -20.01
C GLN A 143 13.89 -33.29 -21.30
N ASP A 144 14.21 -34.59 -21.20
CA ASP A 144 14.41 -35.47 -22.35
C ASP A 144 13.10 -35.64 -23.15
N TRP A 145 11.97 -35.74 -22.45
CA TRP A 145 10.64 -35.73 -23.07
C TRP A 145 10.35 -34.41 -23.78
N CYS A 146 10.67 -33.25 -23.18
CA CYS A 146 10.52 -31.96 -23.84
C CYS A 146 11.36 -31.85 -25.13
N VAL A 147 12.61 -32.34 -25.10
CA VAL A 147 13.49 -32.34 -26.29
C VAL A 147 12.91 -33.23 -27.40
N THR A 148 12.40 -34.40 -27.04
CA THR A 148 11.79 -35.35 -27.99
C THR A 148 10.54 -34.77 -28.65
N ASN A 149 9.77 -33.98 -27.91
CA ASN A 149 8.52 -33.37 -28.40
C ASN A 149 8.69 -31.91 -28.88
N ARG A 150 9.93 -31.48 -29.15
CA ARG A 150 10.23 -30.12 -29.60
C ARG A 150 9.50 -29.74 -30.90
N ALA A 151 9.32 -30.71 -31.80
CA ALA A 151 8.58 -30.53 -33.04
C ALA A 151 7.09 -30.19 -32.83
N MET A 152 6.54 -30.51 -31.66
CA MET A 152 5.17 -30.18 -31.26
C MET A 152 5.07 -28.85 -30.49
N GLY A 153 6.12 -28.00 -30.55
CA GLY A 153 6.14 -26.71 -29.85
C GLY A 153 6.46 -26.79 -28.36
N ILE A 154 6.91 -27.94 -27.84
CA ILE A 154 7.33 -28.07 -26.45
C ILE A 154 8.79 -27.63 -26.32
N GLU A 155 9.00 -26.54 -25.59
CA GLU A 155 10.36 -26.09 -25.27
C GLU A 155 10.94 -26.86 -24.08
N ARG A 156 12.26 -27.05 -24.09
CA ARG A 156 12.98 -27.67 -22.99
C ARG A 156 12.90 -26.78 -21.75
N ILE A 157 12.42 -27.35 -20.65
CA ILE A 157 12.43 -26.67 -19.35
C ILE A 157 13.89 -26.53 -18.86
N PRO A 158 14.39 -25.30 -18.63
CA PRO A 158 15.75 -25.10 -18.15
C PRO A 158 15.91 -25.66 -16.72
N THR A 159 17.10 -26.18 -16.41
CA THR A 159 17.40 -26.63 -15.04
C THR A 159 17.32 -25.43 -14.09
N PRO A 160 16.54 -25.50 -13.00
CA PRO A 160 16.50 -24.44 -11.99
C PRO A 160 17.91 -24.15 -11.49
N ARG A 161 18.31 -22.86 -11.52
CA ARG A 161 19.60 -22.45 -10.94
C ARG A 161 19.59 -22.70 -9.44
N ILE A 162 20.76 -23.02 -8.88
CA ILE A 162 20.91 -23.19 -7.43
C ILE A 162 20.44 -21.88 -6.77
N PRO A 163 19.43 -21.94 -5.88
CA PRO A 163 18.94 -20.75 -5.21
C PRO A 163 20.07 -20.06 -4.42
N LEU A 164 19.98 -18.74 -4.33
CA LEU A 164 20.91 -17.92 -3.55
C LEU A 164 20.92 -18.40 -2.10
N SER A 165 22.10 -18.77 -1.59
CA SER A 165 22.24 -19.13 -0.18
C SER A 165 22.29 -17.88 0.71
N LYS A 166 21.94 -18.03 1.99
CA LYS A 166 22.02 -16.91 2.96
C LYS A 166 23.44 -16.34 3.04
N ILE A 167 24.47 -17.19 3.02
CA ILE A 167 25.87 -16.78 3.08
C ILE A 167 26.22 -15.92 1.86
N GLN A 168 25.89 -16.39 0.66
CA GLN A 168 26.13 -15.65 -0.59
C GLN A 168 25.37 -14.31 -0.61
N ALA A 169 24.12 -14.29 -0.12
CA ALA A 169 23.36 -13.05 0.00
C ALA A 169 24.06 -12.06 0.95
N THR A 170 24.49 -12.52 2.13
CA THR A 170 25.19 -11.68 3.10
C THR A 170 26.54 -11.16 2.60
N GLU A 171 27.28 -11.97 1.83
CA GLU A 171 28.55 -11.54 1.20
C GLU A 171 28.34 -10.43 0.17
N ILE A 172 27.33 -10.57 -0.70
CA ILE A 172 27.02 -9.52 -1.68
C ILE A 172 26.59 -8.24 -0.96
N LEU A 173 25.76 -8.35 0.08
CA LEU A 173 25.29 -7.20 0.86
C LEU A 173 26.42 -6.52 1.66
N SER A 174 27.32 -7.29 2.26
CA SER A 174 28.48 -6.72 2.97
C SER A 174 29.42 -5.98 2.03
N GLU A 175 29.59 -6.49 0.80
CA GLU A 175 30.40 -5.82 -0.20
C GLU A 175 29.71 -4.56 -0.76
N ILE A 176 28.38 -4.57 -0.92
CA ILE A 176 27.61 -3.35 -1.24
C ILE A 176 27.87 -2.28 -0.17
N SER A 177 27.68 -2.63 1.11
CA SER A 177 27.92 -1.72 2.24
C SER A 177 29.34 -1.16 2.24
N SER A 178 30.33 -2.02 2.04
CA SER A 178 31.74 -1.62 2.00
C SER A 178 32.05 -0.71 0.80
N SER A 179 31.48 -1.00 -0.37
CA SER A 179 31.66 -0.16 -1.57
C SER A 179 30.99 1.20 -1.44
N SER A 180 29.82 1.28 -0.78
CA SER A 180 29.13 2.55 -0.55
C SER A 180 29.89 3.44 0.42
N ILE A 181 30.43 2.88 1.51
CA ILE A 181 31.21 3.65 2.49
C ILE A 181 32.50 4.20 1.86
N ARG A 182 33.13 3.44 0.95
CA ARG A 182 34.32 3.91 0.23
C ARG A 182 34.01 4.90 -0.90
N GLY A 183 32.74 5.15 -1.22
CA GLY A 183 32.34 5.98 -2.35
C GLY A 183 32.58 5.34 -3.72
N ASP A 184 32.78 4.02 -3.80
CA ASP A 184 32.99 3.31 -5.06
C ASP A 184 31.64 3.03 -5.75
N GLY A 185 31.15 4.05 -6.43
CA GLY A 185 29.85 4.01 -7.10
C GLY A 185 29.77 2.97 -8.23
N VAL A 186 30.88 2.72 -8.93
CA VAL A 186 30.92 1.75 -10.05
C VAL A 186 30.77 0.33 -9.50
N ARG A 187 31.57 -0.03 -8.49
CA ARG A 187 31.48 -1.36 -7.84
C ARG A 187 30.10 -1.56 -7.22
N CYS A 188 29.57 -0.55 -6.53
CA CYS A 188 28.24 -0.59 -5.93
C CYS A 188 27.17 -0.86 -7.00
N SER A 189 27.19 -0.13 -8.12
CA SER A 189 26.25 -0.31 -9.23
C SER A 189 26.24 -1.74 -9.77
N VAL A 190 27.43 -2.32 -9.99
CA VAL A 190 27.58 -3.70 -10.48
C VAL A 190 26.99 -4.70 -9.48
N LEU A 191 27.25 -4.52 -8.18
CA LEU A 191 26.73 -5.40 -7.14
C LEU A 191 25.21 -5.32 -7.00
N VAL A 192 24.65 -4.10 -7.04
CA VAL A 192 23.19 -3.88 -6.96
C VAL A 192 22.49 -4.49 -8.16
N THR A 193 23.05 -4.31 -9.36
CA THR A 193 22.55 -4.93 -10.60
C THR A 193 22.57 -6.46 -10.49
N LYS A 194 23.67 -7.03 -10.02
CA LYS A 194 23.81 -8.48 -9.77
C LYS A 194 22.78 -8.97 -8.76
N LEU A 195 22.60 -8.26 -7.65
CA LEU A 195 21.63 -8.62 -6.61
C LEU A 195 20.20 -8.65 -7.18
N LYS A 196 19.81 -7.62 -7.94
CA LYS A 196 18.51 -7.58 -8.63
C LYS A 196 18.34 -8.71 -9.65
N ALA A 197 19.40 -9.05 -10.40
CA ALA A 197 19.35 -10.17 -11.33
C ALA A 197 19.06 -11.49 -10.59
N LEU A 198 19.75 -11.75 -9.47
CA LEU A 198 19.50 -12.94 -8.63
C LEU A 198 18.07 -12.94 -8.08
N GLY A 199 17.55 -11.80 -7.64
CA GLY A 199 16.17 -11.69 -7.16
C GLY A 199 15.12 -11.90 -8.26
N LYS A 200 15.41 -11.55 -9.52
CA LYS A 200 14.52 -11.81 -10.67
C LYS A 200 14.46 -13.29 -11.06
N GLU A 201 15.47 -14.08 -10.69
CA GLU A 201 15.50 -15.52 -11.01
C GLU A 201 14.48 -16.32 -10.20
N SER A 202 14.20 -15.92 -8.94
CA SER A 202 13.20 -16.59 -8.10
C SER A 202 12.70 -15.73 -6.94
N GLU A 203 11.42 -15.91 -6.56
CA GLU A 203 10.88 -15.26 -5.36
C GLU A 203 11.62 -15.72 -4.09
N ARG A 204 12.13 -16.97 -4.07
CA ARG A 204 12.96 -17.49 -2.98
C ARG A 204 14.24 -16.66 -2.80
N ASN A 205 14.91 -16.27 -3.88
CA ASN A 205 16.09 -15.39 -3.81
C ASN A 205 15.70 -14.01 -3.29
N LYS A 206 14.57 -13.46 -3.75
CA LYS A 206 14.06 -12.18 -3.28
C LYS A 206 13.78 -12.19 -1.78
N LEU A 207 13.08 -13.21 -1.28
CA LEU A 207 12.83 -13.40 0.15
C LEU A 207 14.13 -13.61 0.94
N CYS A 208 15.10 -14.34 0.39
CA CYS A 208 16.41 -14.53 1.01
C CYS A 208 17.12 -13.19 1.21
N VAL A 209 17.23 -12.37 0.17
CA VAL A 209 17.85 -11.03 0.25
C VAL A 209 17.12 -10.13 1.25
N THR A 210 15.78 -10.11 1.24
CA THR A 210 14.99 -9.34 2.22
C THR A 210 15.23 -9.85 3.65
N SER A 211 15.30 -11.16 3.87
CA SER A 211 15.58 -11.75 5.19
C SER A 211 17.00 -11.49 5.70
N CYS A 212 17.94 -11.23 4.80
CA CYS A 212 19.32 -10.86 5.11
C CYS A 212 19.52 -9.35 5.30
N GLY A 213 18.45 -8.55 5.40
CA GLY A 213 18.54 -7.10 5.63
C GLY A 213 18.84 -6.29 4.37
N GLY A 214 18.55 -6.83 3.18
CA GLY A 214 18.85 -6.16 1.91
C GLY A 214 18.23 -4.78 1.78
N SER A 215 17.00 -4.56 2.29
CA SER A 215 16.33 -3.26 2.34
C SER A 215 17.15 -2.21 3.10
N GLN A 216 17.66 -2.56 4.27
CA GLN A 216 18.43 -1.65 5.11
C GLN A 216 19.79 -1.31 4.49
N VAL A 217 20.50 -2.32 3.96
CA VAL A 217 21.80 -2.13 3.29
C VAL A 217 21.66 -1.25 2.06
N LEU A 218 20.65 -1.49 1.22
CA LEU A 218 20.39 -0.67 0.04
C LEU A 218 19.99 0.77 0.42
N ALA A 219 19.24 0.95 1.51
CA ALA A 219 18.84 2.28 1.98
C ALA A 219 20.02 3.07 2.57
N ALA A 220 20.91 2.39 3.30
CA ALA A 220 22.16 2.96 3.76
C ALA A 220 23.06 3.34 2.56
N ALA A 221 23.22 2.45 1.58
CA ALA A 221 23.98 2.74 0.37
C ALA A 221 23.39 3.95 -0.40
N PHE A 222 22.06 4.02 -0.54
CA PHE A 222 21.41 5.19 -1.14
C PHE A 222 21.76 6.48 -0.40
N ARG A 223 21.76 6.45 0.94
CA ARG A 223 22.12 7.59 1.78
C ARG A 223 23.58 8.02 1.61
N GLU A 224 24.52 7.09 1.51
CA GLU A 224 25.94 7.40 1.31
C GLU A 224 26.19 8.13 -0.02
N PHE A 225 25.46 7.75 -1.07
CA PHE A 225 25.56 8.41 -2.37
C PHE A 225 24.62 9.62 -2.53
N ALA A 226 23.67 9.84 -1.62
CA ALA A 226 22.74 10.96 -1.67
C ALA A 226 23.42 12.29 -1.33
N GLY A 227 22.99 13.40 -1.93
CA GLY A 227 23.57 14.73 -1.66
C GLY A 227 23.25 15.76 -2.75
N GLU A 228 23.96 16.89 -2.72
CA GLU A 228 23.81 17.95 -3.74
C GLU A 228 24.59 17.62 -5.02
N GLY A 229 24.15 18.18 -6.16
CA GLY A 229 24.82 18.02 -7.46
C GLY A 229 24.70 16.62 -8.07
N ILE A 230 23.50 16.06 -8.11
CA ILE A 230 23.27 14.72 -8.68
C ILE A 230 23.17 14.84 -10.20
N GLU A 231 24.28 14.57 -10.87
CA GLU A 231 24.35 14.57 -12.33
C GLU A 231 25.09 13.32 -12.84
N GLY A 232 24.86 13.00 -14.12
CA GLY A 232 25.57 11.93 -14.82
C GLY A 232 25.54 10.58 -14.11
N ALA A 233 26.71 9.99 -13.90
CA ALA A 233 26.87 8.65 -13.36
C ALA A 233 26.29 8.48 -11.93
N LYS A 234 26.30 9.54 -11.12
CA LYS A 234 25.79 9.50 -9.75
C LYS A 234 24.26 9.39 -9.73
N LEU A 235 23.58 10.05 -10.68
CA LEU A 235 22.13 9.92 -10.87
C LEU A 235 21.76 8.47 -11.23
N GLY A 236 22.44 7.90 -12.23
CA GLY A 236 22.19 6.52 -12.68
C GLY A 236 22.42 5.47 -11.58
N LEU A 237 23.44 5.66 -10.72
CA LEU A 237 23.66 4.80 -9.56
C LEU A 237 22.49 4.88 -8.57
N LEU A 238 22.05 6.09 -8.19
CA LEU A 238 20.95 6.27 -7.25
C LEU A 238 19.62 5.73 -7.81
N GLU A 239 19.37 5.87 -9.12
CA GLU A 239 18.23 5.25 -9.79
C GLU A 239 18.26 3.71 -9.68
N GLU A 240 19.44 3.10 -9.87
CA GLU A 240 19.59 1.65 -9.79
C GLU A 240 19.42 1.13 -8.36
N ILE A 241 20.00 1.82 -7.36
CA ILE A 241 19.80 1.52 -5.93
C ILE A 241 18.32 1.67 -5.55
N MET A 242 17.66 2.75 -5.99
CA MET A 242 16.24 2.98 -5.72
C MET A 242 15.36 1.91 -6.37
N SER A 243 15.68 1.51 -7.59
CA SER A 243 14.99 0.40 -8.25
C SER A 243 15.15 -0.91 -7.47
N ALA A 244 16.33 -1.18 -6.89
CA ALA A 244 16.55 -2.32 -6.01
C ALA A 244 15.72 -2.24 -4.73
N LEU A 245 15.66 -1.05 -4.09
CA LEU A 245 14.86 -0.82 -2.89
C LEU A 245 13.38 -1.12 -3.10
N ILE A 246 12.81 -0.66 -4.21
CA ILE A 246 11.42 -0.96 -4.57
C ILE A 246 11.24 -2.45 -4.86
N PHE A 247 12.20 -3.07 -5.54
CA PHE A 247 12.15 -4.49 -5.90
C PHE A 247 12.20 -5.43 -4.68
N PHE A 248 13.05 -5.16 -3.68
CA PHE A 248 13.20 -5.96 -2.46
C PHE A 248 12.29 -5.54 -1.30
N SER A 249 11.16 -4.88 -1.61
CA SER A 249 10.14 -4.52 -0.63
C SER A 249 9.57 -5.76 0.11
N PRO A 250 9.09 -5.63 1.37
CA PRO A 250 8.82 -4.39 2.12
C PRO A 250 10.07 -3.70 2.68
N LEU A 251 9.98 -2.37 2.82
CA LEU A 251 10.98 -1.59 3.55
C LEU A 251 10.70 -1.69 5.06
N ASP A 252 11.69 -2.17 5.81
CA ASP A 252 11.66 -2.20 7.27
C ASP A 252 11.87 -0.81 7.89
N LYS A 253 11.64 -0.68 9.20
CA LYS A 253 11.78 0.60 9.91
C LYS A 253 13.19 1.19 9.83
N GLY A 254 14.23 0.34 9.81
CA GLY A 254 15.62 0.78 9.70
C GLY A 254 15.91 1.40 8.33
N ALA A 255 15.48 0.75 7.25
CA ALA A 255 15.58 1.28 5.89
C ALA A 255 14.87 2.64 5.77
N MET A 256 13.68 2.78 6.36
CA MET A 256 12.92 4.04 6.34
C MET A 256 13.67 5.17 7.07
N GLN A 257 14.33 4.89 8.20
CA GLN A 257 15.11 5.89 8.93
C GLN A 257 16.29 6.44 8.11
N HIS A 258 16.94 5.63 7.26
CA HIS A 258 17.99 6.12 6.36
C HIS A 258 17.43 7.06 5.27
N LEU A 259 16.24 6.76 4.75
CA LEU A 259 15.65 7.43 3.59
C LEU A 259 14.94 8.75 3.91
N ILE A 260 14.56 8.99 5.18
CA ILE A 260 13.87 10.22 5.61
C ILE A 260 14.84 11.42 5.76
N SER A 261 16.16 11.20 5.66
CA SER A 261 17.14 12.29 5.74
C SER A 261 17.00 13.34 4.62
N LEU A 262 17.40 14.59 4.90
CA LEU A 262 17.30 15.71 3.94
C LEU A 262 18.09 15.47 2.63
N SER A 263 19.25 14.82 2.71
CA SER A 263 20.04 14.49 1.52
C SER A 263 19.31 13.47 0.64
N CYS A 264 18.70 12.46 1.26
CA CYS A 264 17.87 11.48 0.55
C CYS A 264 16.64 12.14 -0.08
N SER A 265 15.95 13.04 0.64
CA SER A 265 14.75 13.71 0.10
C SER A 265 15.10 14.53 -1.14
N LYS A 266 16.17 15.34 -1.11
CA LYS A 266 16.67 16.08 -2.28
C LYS A 266 16.99 15.15 -3.44
N SER A 267 17.62 14.01 -3.17
CA SER A 267 17.99 13.04 -4.20
C SER A 267 16.80 12.35 -4.85
N ILE A 268 15.82 11.94 -4.04
CA ILE A 268 14.57 11.34 -4.49
C ILE A 268 13.79 12.32 -5.37
N VAL A 269 13.72 13.59 -4.95
CA VAL A 269 13.04 14.67 -5.70
C VAL A 269 13.80 15.04 -6.97
N SER A 270 15.13 14.99 -6.97
CA SER A 270 15.93 15.16 -8.19
C SER A 270 15.62 14.06 -9.22
N ILE A 271 15.60 12.79 -8.81
CA ILE A 271 15.21 11.65 -9.67
C ILE A 271 13.75 11.78 -10.14
N LEU A 272 12.85 12.31 -9.30
CA LEU A 272 11.46 12.56 -9.68
C LEU A 272 11.35 13.54 -10.86
N ASN A 273 12.21 14.56 -10.89
CA ASN A 273 12.13 15.66 -11.85
C ASN A 273 12.98 15.46 -13.11
N HIS A 274 14.12 14.78 -12.96
CA HIS A 274 15.17 14.67 -13.99
C HIS A 274 15.59 13.24 -14.31
N GLY A 275 15.08 12.25 -13.56
CA GLY A 275 15.41 10.85 -13.79
C GLY A 275 14.79 10.30 -15.07
N ASN A 276 15.23 9.10 -15.45
CA ASN A 276 14.63 8.34 -16.54
C ASN A 276 13.20 7.86 -16.16
N LEU A 277 12.45 7.31 -17.12
CA LEU A 277 11.06 6.87 -16.86
C LEU A 277 10.95 5.88 -15.70
N ALA A 278 11.86 4.90 -15.59
CA ALA A 278 11.87 3.95 -14.50
C ALA A 278 12.27 4.60 -13.16
N GLY A 279 13.24 5.51 -13.18
CA GLY A 279 13.67 6.32 -12.04
C GLY A 279 12.52 7.16 -11.47
N MET A 280 11.78 7.87 -12.32
CA MET A 280 10.61 8.66 -11.92
C MET A 280 9.51 7.80 -11.28
N ILE A 281 9.20 6.63 -11.88
CA ILE A 281 8.21 5.69 -11.32
C ILE A 281 8.66 5.18 -9.95
N ASN A 282 9.91 4.73 -9.83
CA ASN A 282 10.45 4.22 -8.57
C ASN A 282 10.52 5.32 -7.50
N SER A 283 10.84 6.56 -7.89
CA SER A 283 10.87 7.72 -6.98
C SER A 283 9.49 7.99 -6.41
N VAL A 284 8.45 8.11 -7.23
CA VAL A 284 7.10 8.37 -6.73
C VAL A 284 6.55 7.20 -5.90
N MET A 285 6.92 5.96 -6.25
CA MET A 285 6.58 4.78 -5.45
C MET A 285 7.24 4.80 -4.07
N LEU A 286 8.52 5.21 -4.01
CA LEU A 286 9.26 5.35 -2.76
C LEU A 286 8.68 6.48 -1.91
N LEU A 287 8.41 7.64 -2.52
CA LEU A 287 7.77 8.79 -1.87
C LEU A 287 6.45 8.41 -1.20
N ARG A 288 5.59 7.68 -1.93
CA ARG A 288 4.33 7.18 -1.35
C ARG A 288 4.62 6.35 -0.10
N LYS A 289 5.58 5.42 -0.18
CA LYS A 289 5.90 4.51 0.94
C LYS A 289 6.43 5.28 2.15
N LEU A 290 7.31 6.27 1.95
CA LEU A 290 7.86 7.14 2.99
C LEU A 290 6.74 7.92 3.67
N VAL A 291 6.01 8.73 2.92
CA VAL A 291 4.99 9.64 3.44
C VAL A 291 3.86 8.88 4.15
N SER A 292 3.48 7.69 3.67
CA SER A 292 2.44 6.87 4.34
C SER A 292 2.84 6.34 5.72
N SER A 293 4.13 6.39 6.09
CA SER A 293 4.67 5.91 7.35
C SER A 293 5.16 7.01 8.29
N MET A 294 5.14 8.25 7.81
CA MET A 294 5.59 9.43 8.53
C MET A 294 4.44 10.07 9.29
N ASP A 295 4.75 10.76 10.38
CA ASP A 295 3.79 11.65 11.06
C ASP A 295 3.71 13.01 10.35
N ALA A 296 2.74 13.83 10.76
CA ALA A 296 2.51 15.14 10.13
C ALA A 296 3.73 16.07 10.20
N GLU A 297 4.52 16.01 11.27
CA GLU A 297 5.71 16.87 11.44
C GLU A 297 6.82 16.47 10.46
N ALA A 298 7.11 15.17 10.36
CA ALA A 298 8.09 14.65 9.42
C ALA A 298 7.65 14.93 7.97
N ILE A 299 6.37 14.77 7.64
CA ILE A 299 5.82 15.11 6.32
C ILE A 299 6.05 16.58 6.00
N ASN A 300 5.80 17.48 6.95
CA ASN A 300 5.99 18.92 6.76
C ASN A 300 7.47 19.29 6.55
N SER A 301 8.40 18.59 7.23
CA SER A 301 9.84 18.77 6.95
C SER A 301 10.19 18.31 5.53
N PHE A 302 9.65 17.16 5.11
CA PHE A 302 9.93 16.55 3.81
C PHE A 302 9.35 17.38 2.66
N ALA A 303 8.15 17.94 2.86
CA ALA A 303 7.44 18.78 1.91
C ALA A 303 8.16 20.11 1.59
N LYS A 304 9.10 20.54 2.43
CA LYS A 304 9.96 21.71 2.16
C LYS A 304 11.04 21.43 1.12
N THR A 305 11.23 20.17 0.71
CA THR A 305 12.19 19.82 -0.35
C THR A 305 11.76 20.49 -1.65
N SER A 306 12.62 21.38 -2.17
CA SER A 306 12.37 22.13 -3.41
C SER A 306 12.13 21.18 -4.59
N GLY A 307 11.12 21.47 -5.42
CA GLY A 307 10.77 20.68 -6.60
C GLY A 307 9.86 19.47 -6.34
N LEU A 308 9.51 19.16 -5.08
CA LEU A 308 8.63 18.02 -4.77
C LEU A 308 7.21 18.24 -5.30
N VAL A 309 6.64 19.41 -5.03
CA VAL A 309 5.26 19.73 -5.41
C VAL A 309 5.15 19.80 -6.94
N GLU A 310 6.09 20.50 -7.57
CA GLU A 310 6.19 20.67 -9.02
C GLU A 310 6.33 19.31 -9.73
N GLY A 311 7.21 18.43 -9.23
CA GLY A 311 7.40 17.09 -9.79
C GLY A 311 6.16 16.21 -9.66
N LEU A 312 5.46 16.26 -8.53
CA LEU A 312 4.21 15.52 -8.33
C LEU A 312 3.08 16.03 -9.23
N VAL A 313 2.91 17.35 -9.37
CA VAL A 313 1.91 17.94 -10.27
C VAL A 313 2.20 17.57 -11.71
N LYS A 314 3.47 17.66 -12.14
CA LYS A 314 3.91 17.27 -13.49
C LYS A 314 3.59 15.81 -13.80
N LEU A 315 3.77 14.89 -12.85
CA LEU A 315 3.41 13.47 -13.03
C LEU A 315 1.91 13.22 -13.15
N VAL A 316 1.09 14.03 -12.47
CA VAL A 316 -0.37 13.95 -12.59
C VAL A 316 -0.83 14.53 -13.93
N GLN A 317 -0.27 15.67 -14.34
CA GLN A 317 -0.58 16.33 -15.63
C GLN A 317 -0.06 15.55 -16.84
N ARG A 318 1.03 14.81 -16.69
CA ARG A 318 1.61 13.95 -17.75
C ARG A 318 1.79 12.53 -17.22
N PRO A 319 0.71 11.74 -17.17
CA PRO A 319 0.74 10.38 -16.63
C PRO A 319 1.72 9.47 -17.38
N ILE A 320 2.68 8.88 -16.66
CA ILE A 320 3.61 7.89 -17.22
C ILE A 320 2.99 6.48 -17.21
N SER A 321 2.37 6.11 -16.10
CA SER A 321 1.71 4.82 -15.91
C SER A 321 0.64 4.91 -14.82
N SER A 322 -0.36 4.02 -14.86
CA SER A 322 -1.42 3.96 -13.83
C SER A 322 -0.83 3.80 -12.42
N GLN A 323 0.26 3.03 -12.27
CA GLN A 323 0.93 2.83 -10.99
C GLN A 323 1.59 4.12 -10.47
N ALA A 324 2.29 4.86 -11.35
CA ALA A 324 2.90 6.13 -10.99
C ALA A 324 1.85 7.18 -10.63
N THR A 325 0.77 7.30 -11.41
CA THR A 325 -0.34 8.23 -11.12
C THR A 325 -1.00 7.90 -9.80
N LYS A 326 -1.30 6.62 -9.51
CA LYS A 326 -1.83 6.19 -8.22
C LYS A 326 -0.90 6.53 -7.06
N ALA A 327 0.41 6.36 -7.27
CA ALA A 327 1.40 6.71 -6.27
C ALA A 327 1.49 8.22 -6.04
N ALA A 328 1.52 9.02 -7.11
CA ALA A 328 1.54 10.47 -7.05
C ALA A 328 0.32 11.02 -6.30
N LEU A 329 -0.88 10.59 -6.66
CA LEU A 329 -2.12 11.02 -6.00
C LEU A 329 -2.15 10.64 -4.52
N ALA A 330 -1.69 9.44 -4.17
CA ALA A 330 -1.59 9.03 -2.77
C ALA A 330 -0.59 9.91 -2.00
N THR A 331 0.58 10.19 -2.56
CA THR A 331 1.58 11.09 -1.96
C THR A 331 1.01 12.50 -1.77
N ILE A 332 0.35 13.06 -2.79
CA ILE A 332 -0.28 14.38 -2.72
C ILE A 332 -1.37 14.40 -1.65
N TYR A 333 -2.19 13.36 -1.54
CA TYR A 333 -3.24 13.27 -0.52
C TYR A 333 -2.66 13.40 0.90
N TYR A 334 -1.58 12.70 1.21
CA TYR A 334 -0.93 12.82 2.52
C TYR A 334 -0.30 14.20 2.74
N LEU A 335 0.31 14.80 1.72
CA LEU A 335 0.90 16.15 1.82
C LEU A 335 -0.16 17.22 2.10
N VAL A 336 -1.26 17.19 1.33
CA VAL A 336 -2.40 18.12 1.46
C VAL A 336 -3.13 17.92 2.80
N SER A 337 -3.16 16.70 3.32
CA SER A 337 -3.76 16.41 4.63
C SER A 337 -2.90 16.85 5.81
N ALA A 338 -1.59 17.06 5.63
CA ALA A 338 -0.65 17.40 6.70
C ALA A 338 -0.50 18.91 6.95
N ASP A 339 -0.53 19.73 5.88
CA ASP A 339 -0.41 21.19 5.99
C ASP A 339 -1.23 21.90 4.91
N GLU A 340 -2.19 22.72 5.36
CA GLU A 340 -3.05 23.53 4.50
C GLU A 340 -2.28 24.52 3.62
N ARG A 341 -1.07 24.95 4.06
CA ARG A 341 -0.20 25.85 3.27
C ARG A 341 0.35 25.18 2.02
N LEU A 342 0.42 23.85 1.97
CA LEU A 342 0.84 23.13 0.77
C LEU A 342 -0.28 23.11 -0.28
N CYS A 343 -1.55 23.17 0.15
CA CYS A 343 -2.70 23.18 -0.75
C CYS A 343 -2.63 24.35 -1.73
N THR A 344 -2.24 25.55 -1.25
CA THR A 344 -2.18 26.75 -2.10
C THR A 344 -1.18 26.57 -3.24
N LYS A 345 -0.01 25.98 -2.98
CA LYS A 345 0.99 25.67 -4.02
C LYS A 345 0.45 24.69 -5.07
N PHE A 346 -0.24 23.64 -4.64
CA PHE A 346 -0.86 22.68 -5.58
C PHE A 346 -1.95 23.34 -6.42
N VAL A 347 -2.76 24.24 -5.83
CA VAL A 347 -3.79 24.99 -6.54
C VAL A 347 -3.17 25.95 -7.56
N ASP A 348 -2.09 26.65 -7.19
CA ASP A 348 -1.37 27.56 -8.09
C ASP A 348 -0.77 26.87 -9.32
N LEU A 349 -0.32 25.63 -9.15
CA LEU A 349 0.18 24.80 -10.25
C LEU A 349 -0.95 24.15 -11.09
N GLY A 350 -2.21 24.53 -10.86
CA GLY A 350 -3.36 24.09 -11.67
C GLY A 350 -3.82 22.66 -11.39
N LEU A 351 -3.50 22.10 -10.22
CA LEU A 351 -3.85 20.71 -9.90
C LEU A 351 -5.37 20.48 -9.86
N VAL A 352 -6.18 21.47 -9.47
CA VAL A 352 -7.64 21.36 -9.43
C VAL A 352 -8.22 21.04 -10.81
N SER A 353 -7.89 21.84 -11.83
CA SER A 353 -8.32 21.62 -13.22
C SER A 353 -7.84 20.25 -13.73
N SER A 354 -6.57 19.93 -13.49
CA SER A 354 -5.95 18.68 -13.94
C SER A 354 -6.67 17.45 -13.36
N LEU A 355 -7.05 17.48 -12.08
CA LEU A 355 -7.76 16.37 -11.43
C LEU A 355 -9.20 16.24 -11.94
N LEU A 356 -9.89 17.35 -12.21
CA LEU A 356 -11.24 17.32 -12.76
C LEU A 356 -11.27 16.70 -14.17
N GLU A 357 -10.27 16.99 -15.00
CA GLU A 357 -10.09 16.35 -16.30
C GLU A 357 -9.80 14.85 -16.17
N ILE A 358 -8.87 14.46 -15.29
CA ILE A 358 -8.56 13.04 -15.01
C ILE A 358 -9.80 12.28 -14.54
N LEU A 359 -10.68 12.93 -13.77
CA LEU A 359 -11.90 12.30 -13.28
C LEU A 359 -12.92 11.97 -14.37
N ILE A 360 -12.82 12.53 -15.58
CA ILE A 360 -13.76 12.20 -16.65
C ILE A 360 -13.65 10.70 -16.99
N ASP A 361 -12.44 10.24 -17.34
CA ASP A 361 -12.16 8.91 -17.88
C ASP A 361 -10.99 8.21 -17.16
N CYS A 362 -11.16 7.90 -15.88
CA CYS A 362 -10.17 7.15 -15.09
C CYS A 362 -10.71 5.84 -14.52
N ASP A 363 -9.79 4.92 -14.20
CA ASP A 363 -10.12 3.70 -13.45
C ASP A 363 -10.60 4.03 -12.03
N LYS A 364 -11.37 3.12 -11.42
CA LYS A 364 -11.97 3.34 -10.09
C LYS A 364 -10.94 3.70 -9.01
N SER A 365 -9.73 3.15 -9.09
CA SER A 365 -8.69 3.35 -8.09
C SER A 365 -7.99 4.72 -8.22
N ILE A 366 -7.82 5.22 -9.44
CA ILE A 366 -7.37 6.60 -9.69
C ILE A 366 -8.48 7.57 -9.26
N CYS A 367 -9.73 7.28 -9.63
CA CYS A 367 -10.88 8.12 -9.31
C CYS A 367 -11.01 8.37 -7.80
N GLU A 368 -10.93 7.31 -6.99
CA GLU A 368 -11.01 7.43 -5.53
C GLU A 368 -9.89 8.31 -4.95
N LYS A 369 -8.65 8.16 -5.44
CA LYS A 369 -7.50 8.95 -4.96
C LYS A 369 -7.57 10.40 -5.42
N ALA A 370 -7.95 10.65 -6.68
CA ALA A 370 -8.12 11.99 -7.22
C ALA A 370 -9.22 12.76 -6.46
N LEU A 371 -10.34 12.10 -6.12
CA LEU A 371 -11.38 12.68 -5.29
C LEU A 371 -10.88 13.00 -3.88
N GLY A 372 -10.08 12.12 -3.27
CA GLY A 372 -9.45 12.39 -1.97
C GLY A 372 -8.53 13.61 -2.01
N VAL A 373 -7.73 13.77 -3.06
CA VAL A 373 -6.88 14.95 -3.23
C VAL A 373 -7.71 16.22 -3.42
N LEU A 374 -8.72 16.21 -4.30
CA LEU A 374 -9.62 17.36 -4.49
C LEU A 374 -10.32 17.77 -3.20
N GLU A 375 -10.84 16.80 -2.45
CA GLU A 375 -11.48 17.04 -1.16
C GLU A 375 -10.54 17.74 -0.19
N GLY A 376 -9.27 17.33 -0.14
CA GLY A 376 -8.22 17.97 0.63
C GLY A 376 -7.95 19.41 0.18
N LEU A 377 -7.79 19.64 -1.13
CA LEU A 377 -7.52 20.97 -1.70
C LEU A 377 -8.65 21.96 -1.41
N PHE A 378 -9.91 21.51 -1.46
CA PHE A 378 -11.09 22.34 -1.18
C PHE A 378 -11.23 22.70 0.30
N SER A 379 -10.37 22.18 1.18
CA SER A 379 -10.28 22.66 2.56
C SER A 379 -9.74 24.09 2.61
N SER A 380 -8.84 24.44 1.70
CA SER A 380 -8.27 25.78 1.57
C SER A 380 -9.20 26.73 0.82
N ASP A 381 -9.23 28.00 1.23
CA ASP A 381 -10.13 29.00 0.63
C ASP A 381 -9.82 29.19 -0.87
N LYS A 382 -8.53 29.27 -1.22
CA LYS A 382 -8.05 29.36 -2.62
C LYS A 382 -8.46 28.15 -3.46
N GLY A 383 -8.39 26.95 -2.88
CA GLY A 383 -8.81 25.73 -3.57
C GLY A 383 -10.32 25.71 -3.81
N SER A 384 -11.11 26.16 -2.84
CA SER A 384 -12.56 26.26 -2.98
C SER A 384 -12.98 27.31 -4.00
N GLU A 385 -12.34 28.49 -4.01
CA GLU A 385 -12.59 29.55 -4.98
C GLU A 385 -12.28 29.07 -6.40
N ARG A 386 -11.13 28.42 -6.60
CA ARG A 386 -10.75 27.88 -7.91
C ARG A 386 -11.74 26.82 -8.38
N ALA A 387 -12.25 25.99 -7.46
CA ALA A 387 -13.25 24.97 -7.78
C ALA A 387 -14.60 25.58 -8.18
N CYS A 388 -15.06 26.64 -7.50
CA CYS A 388 -16.29 27.37 -7.85
C CYS A 388 -16.23 27.97 -9.26
N GLN A 389 -15.04 28.41 -9.71
CA GLN A 389 -14.85 29.00 -11.04
C GLN A 389 -14.77 27.95 -12.17
N HIS A 390 -14.67 26.67 -11.83
CA HIS A 390 -14.42 25.62 -12.81
C HIS A 390 -15.72 24.86 -13.15
N ALA A 391 -16.21 25.00 -14.38
CA ALA A 391 -17.50 24.47 -14.83
C ALA A 391 -17.68 22.95 -14.67
N LEU A 392 -16.59 22.17 -14.65
CA LEU A 392 -16.67 20.71 -14.44
C LEU A 392 -16.79 20.28 -12.98
N THR A 393 -16.56 21.16 -12.01
CA THR A 393 -16.46 20.78 -10.59
C THR A 393 -17.73 20.08 -10.11
N VAL A 394 -18.87 20.75 -10.19
CA VAL A 394 -20.14 20.22 -9.67
C VAL A 394 -20.62 19.01 -10.47
N PRO A 395 -20.67 19.04 -11.82
CA PRO A 395 -21.14 17.90 -12.60
C PRO A 395 -20.29 16.63 -12.41
N VAL A 396 -18.96 16.76 -12.36
CA VAL A 396 -18.07 15.61 -12.20
C VAL A 396 -18.22 14.99 -10.82
N LEU A 397 -18.21 15.78 -9.75
CA LEU A 397 -18.40 15.27 -8.38
C LEU A 397 -19.75 14.55 -8.24
N ILE A 398 -20.82 15.16 -8.75
CA ILE A 398 -22.17 14.57 -8.74
C ILE A 398 -22.22 13.29 -9.57
N LYS A 399 -21.54 13.23 -10.73
CA LYS A 399 -21.48 12.03 -11.58
C LYS A 399 -20.78 10.86 -10.87
N LYS A 400 -19.79 11.12 -10.02
CA LYS A 400 -19.02 10.06 -9.32
C LYS A 400 -19.69 9.52 -8.05
N LEU A 401 -20.65 10.24 -7.45
CA LEU A 401 -21.45 9.75 -6.32
C LEU A 401 -22.08 8.38 -6.64
N LEU A 402 -21.93 7.41 -5.72
CA LEU A 402 -22.50 6.06 -5.80
C LEU A 402 -21.99 5.19 -6.97
N ARG A 403 -21.01 5.63 -7.77
CA ARG A 403 -20.54 4.89 -8.96
C ARG A 403 -19.16 4.22 -8.81
N VAL A 404 -18.37 4.63 -7.82
CA VAL A 404 -16.95 4.25 -7.72
C VAL A 404 -16.70 3.33 -6.52
N SER A 405 -16.84 3.88 -5.32
CA SER A 405 -16.69 3.19 -4.03
C SER A 405 -17.36 4.02 -2.92
N ASP A 406 -17.53 3.45 -1.74
CA ASP A 406 -18.05 4.18 -0.57
C ASP A 406 -17.12 5.32 -0.18
N LEU A 407 -15.81 5.11 -0.26
CA LEU A 407 -14.80 6.12 0.05
C LEU A 407 -14.82 7.28 -0.97
N ALA A 408 -14.92 6.97 -2.26
CA ALA A 408 -15.09 7.98 -3.31
C ALA A 408 -16.39 8.77 -3.13
N THR A 409 -17.47 8.11 -2.69
CA THR A 409 -18.74 8.76 -2.38
C THR A 409 -18.58 9.70 -1.19
N HIS A 410 -17.92 9.27 -0.11
CA HIS A 410 -17.60 10.14 1.02
C HIS A 410 -16.78 11.37 0.58
N PHE A 411 -15.73 11.19 -0.22
CA PHE A 411 -14.92 12.31 -0.71
C PHE A 411 -15.74 13.28 -1.56
N SER A 412 -16.58 12.77 -2.46
CA SER A 412 -17.43 13.60 -3.32
C SER A 412 -18.45 14.40 -2.51
N VAL A 413 -19.13 13.77 -1.54
CA VAL A 413 -20.06 14.45 -0.63
C VAL A 413 -19.32 15.51 0.19
N SER A 414 -18.15 15.18 0.73
CA SER A 414 -17.36 16.10 1.55
C SER A 414 -16.89 17.31 0.75
N ALA A 415 -16.43 17.09 -0.48
CA ALA A 415 -16.05 18.15 -1.41
C ALA A 415 -17.23 19.09 -1.70
N LEU A 416 -18.38 18.54 -2.09
CA LEU A 416 -19.60 19.33 -2.37
C LEU A 416 -20.09 20.08 -1.13
N TRP A 417 -20.03 19.45 0.05
CA TRP A 417 -20.40 20.09 1.31
C TRP A 417 -19.48 21.27 1.64
N LYS A 418 -18.15 21.14 1.46
CA LYS A 418 -17.20 22.25 1.66
C LYS A 418 -17.51 23.43 0.73
N LEU A 419 -17.75 23.16 -0.56
CA LEU A 419 -18.05 24.20 -1.56
C LEU A 419 -19.37 24.92 -1.26
N CYS A 420 -20.43 24.17 -0.94
CA CYS A 420 -21.75 24.74 -0.66
C CYS A 420 -21.78 25.50 0.66
N LYS A 421 -21.08 25.02 1.69
CA LYS A 421 -21.11 25.63 3.03
C LYS A 421 -20.19 26.84 3.16
N LYS A 422 -18.99 26.81 2.60
CA LYS A 422 -18.03 27.92 2.70
C LYS A 422 -18.28 29.02 1.67
N GLY A 423 -18.57 28.65 0.43
CA GLY A 423 -18.60 29.61 -0.70
C GLY A 423 -19.99 29.97 -1.18
N ASN A 424 -21.03 29.21 -0.84
CA ASN A 424 -22.39 29.30 -1.38
C ASN A 424 -22.47 29.38 -2.93
N CYS A 425 -21.36 29.10 -3.62
CA CYS A 425 -21.13 29.42 -5.04
C CYS A 425 -21.74 28.37 -5.98
N CYS A 426 -21.95 27.15 -5.48
CA CYS A 426 -22.31 25.97 -6.27
C CYS A 426 -23.69 25.40 -5.92
N VAL A 427 -24.48 26.07 -5.06
CA VAL A 427 -25.74 25.51 -4.54
C VAL A 427 -26.79 25.39 -5.65
N VAL A 428 -26.97 26.44 -6.46
CA VAL A 428 -27.93 26.46 -7.58
C VAL A 428 -27.54 25.43 -8.64
N GLU A 429 -26.28 25.43 -9.06
CA GLU A 429 -25.76 24.47 -10.04
C GLU A 429 -25.91 23.02 -9.55
N ALA A 430 -25.63 22.77 -8.26
CA ALA A 430 -25.77 21.44 -7.67
C ALA A 430 -27.23 20.97 -7.61
N LEU A 431 -28.17 21.88 -7.33
CA LEU A 431 -29.61 21.59 -7.41
C LEU A 431 -30.02 21.23 -8.83
N GLN A 432 -29.62 22.03 -9.82
CA GLN A 432 -29.92 21.78 -11.25
C GLN A 432 -29.32 20.47 -11.74
N ALA A 433 -28.13 20.10 -11.27
CA ALA A 433 -27.47 18.83 -11.59
C ALA A 433 -28.05 17.60 -10.83
N GLY A 434 -29.10 17.78 -10.03
CA GLY A 434 -29.82 16.71 -9.35
C GLY A 434 -29.12 16.16 -8.10
N LEU A 435 -28.29 16.97 -7.42
CA LEU A 435 -27.61 16.55 -6.19
C LEU A 435 -28.61 16.14 -5.09
N PHE A 436 -29.69 16.90 -4.94
CA PHE A 436 -30.68 16.67 -3.87
C PHE A 436 -31.25 15.25 -3.92
N GLN A 437 -31.69 14.80 -5.09
CA GLN A 437 -32.23 13.46 -5.30
C GLN A 437 -31.18 12.37 -5.04
N LYS A 438 -29.93 12.58 -5.49
CA LYS A 438 -28.84 11.62 -5.24
C LYS A 438 -28.47 11.50 -3.77
N LEU A 439 -28.53 12.60 -3.01
CA LEU A 439 -28.28 12.59 -1.57
C LEU A 439 -29.38 11.84 -0.80
N LEU A 440 -30.66 12.01 -1.20
CA LEU A 440 -31.75 11.22 -0.62
C LEU A 440 -31.57 9.73 -0.90
N LEU A 441 -31.20 9.36 -2.14
CA LEU A 441 -30.89 7.98 -2.49
C LEU A 441 -29.72 7.43 -1.65
N LEU A 442 -28.66 8.22 -1.45
CA LEU A 442 -27.51 7.82 -0.62
C LEU A 442 -27.92 7.54 0.85
N VAL A 443 -28.85 8.33 1.41
CA VAL A 443 -29.38 8.08 2.76
C VAL A 443 -30.19 6.78 2.81
N GLN A 444 -30.96 6.48 1.76
CA GLN A 444 -31.76 5.25 1.66
C GLN A 444 -30.91 3.99 1.50
N VAL A 445 -29.91 4.03 0.62
CA VAL A 445 -28.97 2.90 0.40
C VAL A 445 -28.09 2.66 1.63
N GLY A 446 -27.88 3.69 2.44
CA GLY A 446 -27.07 3.65 3.65
C GLY A 446 -25.63 4.10 3.38
N CYS A 447 -25.08 4.85 4.33
CA CYS A 447 -23.69 5.31 4.31
C CYS A 447 -23.15 5.40 5.74
N ASN A 448 -21.82 5.51 5.88
CA ASN A 448 -21.19 5.64 7.19
C ASN A 448 -21.64 6.93 7.92
N THR A 449 -21.50 6.95 9.24
CA THR A 449 -22.00 8.04 10.11
C THR A 449 -21.45 9.41 9.73
N VAL A 450 -20.15 9.51 9.46
CA VAL A 450 -19.47 10.75 9.06
C VAL A 450 -20.02 11.29 7.73
N THR A 451 -20.29 10.41 6.77
CA THR A 451 -20.89 10.80 5.49
C THR A 451 -22.33 11.26 5.73
N LYS A 452 -23.11 10.51 6.52
CA LYS A 452 -24.51 10.81 6.81
C LYS A 452 -24.69 12.19 7.45
N GLU A 453 -23.80 12.58 8.36
CA GLU A 453 -23.79 13.92 8.96
C GLU A 453 -23.60 15.02 7.91
N LYS A 454 -22.60 14.88 7.03
CA LYS A 454 -22.35 15.84 5.94
C LYS A 454 -23.49 15.87 4.93
N VAL A 455 -24.10 14.73 4.62
CA VAL A 455 -25.28 14.65 3.75
C VAL A 455 -26.45 15.41 4.37
N SER A 456 -26.73 15.21 5.67
CA SER A 456 -27.80 15.92 6.37
C SER A 456 -27.61 17.43 6.35
N ASP A 457 -26.40 17.90 6.62
CA ASP A 457 -26.08 19.32 6.55
C ASP A 457 -26.19 19.87 5.13
N LEU A 458 -25.71 19.14 4.13
CA LEU A 458 -25.80 19.55 2.74
C LEU A 458 -27.25 19.63 2.25
N LEU A 459 -28.11 18.68 2.65
CA LEU A 459 -29.54 18.71 2.35
C LEU A 459 -30.22 19.95 2.94
N LYS A 460 -29.84 20.40 4.15
CA LYS A 460 -30.37 21.64 4.74
C LYS A 460 -30.01 22.87 3.91
N VAL A 461 -28.74 22.97 3.50
CA VAL A 461 -28.23 24.08 2.66
C VAL A 461 -28.90 24.10 1.28
N LEU A 462 -29.10 22.93 0.68
CA LEU A 462 -29.81 22.82 -0.60
C LEU A 462 -31.30 23.17 -0.46
N ASN A 463 -31.93 22.77 0.66
CA ASN A 463 -33.36 23.00 0.86
C ASN A 463 -33.71 24.48 1.06
N SER A 464 -32.83 25.27 1.68
CA SER A 464 -33.06 26.72 1.84
C SER A 464 -33.06 27.49 0.51
N SER A 465 -32.44 26.93 -0.53
CA SER A 465 -32.32 27.54 -1.87
C SER A 465 -33.19 26.85 -2.91
N ARG A 466 -34.11 25.98 -2.47
CA ARG A 466 -34.94 25.15 -3.37
C ARG A 466 -36.09 25.94 -3.98
N SER A 467 -36.61 26.95 -3.29
CA SER A 467 -37.68 27.81 -3.80
C SER A 467 -37.20 28.77 -4.91
N SER A 468 -35.89 29.02 -5.00
CA SER A 468 -35.30 29.94 -5.99
C SER A 468 -34.86 29.27 -7.28
N VAL A 469 -35.06 27.95 -7.42
CA VAL A 469 -34.63 27.18 -8.60
C VAL A 469 -35.82 26.37 -9.11
N GLU A 470 -36.28 26.66 -10.33
CA GLU A 470 -37.16 25.76 -11.06
C GLU A 470 -36.42 24.43 -11.24
N CYS A 471 -36.80 23.45 -10.43
CA CYS A 471 -36.25 22.10 -10.53
C CYS A 471 -36.70 21.55 -11.88
N VAL A 472 -35.78 21.39 -12.84
CA VAL A 472 -36.05 20.59 -14.03
C VAL A 472 -36.41 19.20 -13.54
N GLU A 473 -37.70 18.86 -13.68
CA GLU A 473 -38.19 17.53 -13.35
C GLU A 473 -37.38 16.51 -14.13
N THR A 474 -36.98 15.43 -13.45
CA THR A 474 -36.19 14.33 -13.99
C THR A 474 -37.01 13.47 -14.96
N VAL A 475 -37.45 14.07 -16.06
CA VAL A 475 -38.11 13.41 -17.19
C VAL A 475 -37.36 13.73 -18.48
N ASP A 476 -36.05 13.41 -18.55
CA ASP A 476 -35.43 13.10 -19.86
C ASP A 476 -34.04 12.44 -19.82
N PHE A 477 -33.88 11.32 -19.10
CA PHE A 477 -32.75 10.40 -19.32
C PHE A 477 -33.14 9.14 -20.11
N ARG A 478 -34.29 9.14 -20.81
CA ARG A 478 -34.68 8.04 -21.69
C ARG A 478 -33.89 7.99 -23.01
N GLY A 479 -33.08 9.01 -23.32
CA GLY A 479 -32.35 9.12 -24.59
C GLY A 479 -30.82 8.96 -24.54
N ILE A 480 -30.18 8.83 -23.38
CA ILE A 480 -28.72 8.59 -23.33
C ILE A 480 -28.48 7.10 -23.55
N ASN A 481 -28.34 6.73 -24.83
CA ASN A 481 -27.83 5.44 -25.27
C ASN A 481 -26.64 5.03 -24.40
N ARG A 482 -26.79 3.92 -23.68
CA ARG A 482 -25.69 3.21 -23.04
C ARG A 482 -24.86 2.55 -24.14
N PRO A 483 -23.55 2.83 -24.29
CA PRO A 483 -22.65 1.81 -24.77
C PRO A 483 -22.21 0.96 -23.56
N PHE A 484 -22.12 -0.34 -23.83
CA PHE A 484 -21.75 -1.42 -22.92
C PHE A 484 -20.35 -1.27 -22.32
#